data_AF-A0A0S2FHI8-F1
#
_entry.id   AF-A0A0S2FHI8-F1
#
_cell.length_a   1.000
_cell.length_b   1.000
_cell.length_c   1.000
_cell.angle_alpha   90.00
_cell.angle_beta   90.00
_cell.angle_gamma   90.00
#
_symmetry.space_group_name_H-M   'P 1'
#
loop_
_entity.id
_entity.type
_entity.pdbx_description
1 polymer ?
#
loop_
_entity_poly.entity_id
_entity_poly.type
_entity_poly.pdbx_seq_one_letter_code
_entity_poly.pdbx_strand_id
1 'polypeptide(L)'
;MSLQIEQRPIEALIPFARNARTHSDAQVAQIAASIVEFGWTNPILVDGTSGIIAGHGRLLAARQLGLAQVPVIELAHLTPAQKRAYVIADNRLAENAGWDEELLKLELAELRDAEFDLDLLGFTEDELDDLLIDDHSGLTDDDEVPEPTDHPVSRPGDVWICGGHKVLCGDATSSDDYAALLGDELVDMTFTDPPYNVDYSNNPKDKLRGKHRPILNDNLGSDFGAFLHAACQQILTATKGAVYMAMSSSELDRLQEAFRAAGGRWSTFIIWAKNKFTMGHADYQRQYEPILYGWRDGNDRFWCGARDQGDVWFIDRTSKNDLHPTMKPVALVERAIRNSSKTRDLILDPFGGSGTTMIACEKTGRRARLMELDPKYVDVVVRRWQDHSGQAAMRSIDGRTFDELAAKPTPEGVERTCGVGGLTGRSTMSTGIIECEAPPP
;
A
#
# COMPACT_ATOMS: atom_id res chain seq x y z
N MET A 1 -33.67 -33.41 -27.56
CA MET A 1 -34.17 -32.22 -28.26
C MET A 1 -33.01 -31.60 -28.99
N SER A 2 -33.05 -31.47 -30.32
CA SER A 2 -32.04 -30.69 -31.03
C SER A 2 -32.45 -29.23 -31.01
N LEU A 3 -31.76 -28.40 -30.24
CA LEU A 3 -31.86 -26.96 -30.38
C LEU A 3 -31.13 -26.56 -31.67
N GLN A 4 -31.74 -25.70 -32.48
CA GLN A 4 -31.12 -25.17 -33.69
C GLN A 4 -30.86 -23.67 -33.51
N ILE A 5 -29.76 -23.21 -34.10
CA ILE A 5 -29.41 -21.79 -34.15
C ILE A 5 -29.93 -21.24 -35.47
N GLU A 6 -30.77 -20.21 -35.40
CA GLU A 6 -31.35 -19.53 -36.55
C GLU A 6 -30.90 -18.07 -36.57
N GLN A 7 -30.68 -17.48 -37.75
CA GLN A 7 -30.46 -16.04 -37.86
C GLN A 7 -31.81 -15.31 -37.96
N ARG A 8 -32.05 -14.32 -37.10
CA ARG A 8 -33.27 -13.50 -37.14
C ARG A 8 -32.97 -12.01 -37.26
N PRO A 9 -33.79 -11.25 -38.01
CA PRO A 9 -33.72 -9.79 -38.01
C PRO A 9 -33.87 -9.21 -36.61
N ILE A 10 -33.04 -8.24 -36.25
CA ILE A 10 -33.09 -7.61 -34.91
C ILE A 10 -34.42 -6.90 -34.64
N GLU A 11 -35.11 -6.45 -35.69
CA GLU A 11 -36.41 -5.77 -35.66
C GLU A 11 -37.56 -6.73 -35.37
N ALA A 12 -37.37 -8.02 -35.68
CA ALA A 12 -38.37 -9.06 -35.40
C ALA A 12 -38.38 -9.48 -33.92
N LEU A 13 -37.35 -9.10 -33.15
CA LEU A 13 -37.21 -9.49 -31.75
C LEU A 13 -37.97 -8.52 -30.83
N ILE A 14 -38.83 -9.09 -29.99
CA ILE A 14 -39.71 -8.34 -29.08
C ILE A 14 -39.13 -8.42 -27.65
N PRO A 15 -38.64 -7.31 -27.08
CA PRO A 15 -38.13 -7.30 -25.72
C PRO A 15 -39.22 -7.65 -24.71
N PHE A 16 -38.89 -8.52 -23.74
CA PHE A 16 -39.81 -8.84 -22.66
C PHE A 16 -40.09 -7.65 -21.75
N ALA A 17 -41.34 -7.18 -21.72
CA ALA A 17 -41.78 -5.98 -21.00
C ALA A 17 -41.62 -6.03 -19.46
N ARG A 18 -41.40 -7.22 -18.87
CA ARG A 18 -41.16 -7.40 -17.42
C ARG A 18 -39.76 -7.93 -17.12
N ASN A 19 -38.77 -7.62 -17.95
CA ASN A 19 -37.39 -7.99 -17.65
C ASN A 19 -36.95 -7.23 -16.39
N ALA A 20 -36.61 -7.96 -15.34
CA ALA A 20 -36.15 -7.39 -14.07
C ALA A 20 -34.68 -6.93 -14.11
N ARG A 21 -33.91 -7.38 -15.13
CA ARG A 21 -32.50 -7.05 -15.29
C ARG A 21 -32.33 -5.80 -16.16
N THR A 22 -31.61 -4.82 -15.63
CA THR A 22 -31.22 -3.60 -16.35
C THR A 22 -29.80 -3.75 -16.91
N HIS A 23 -29.51 -3.01 -17.98
CA HIS A 23 -28.17 -2.94 -18.58
C HIS A 23 -27.78 -1.47 -18.69
N SER A 24 -26.64 -1.08 -18.11
CA SER A 24 -26.08 0.26 -18.27
C SER A 24 -25.43 0.42 -19.64
N ASP A 25 -25.27 1.65 -20.13
CA ASP A 25 -24.61 1.92 -21.41
C ASP A 25 -23.17 1.36 -21.45
N ALA A 26 -22.46 1.43 -20.33
CA ALA A 26 -21.11 0.85 -20.19
C ALA A 26 -21.13 -0.68 -20.36
N GLN A 27 -22.08 -1.37 -19.73
CA GLN A 27 -22.21 -2.82 -19.87
C GLN A 27 -22.60 -3.22 -21.31
N VAL A 28 -23.48 -2.45 -21.96
CA VAL A 28 -23.83 -2.70 -23.37
C VAL A 28 -22.60 -2.53 -24.27
N ALA A 29 -21.77 -1.52 -24.02
CA ALA A 29 -20.51 -1.31 -24.75
C ALA A 29 -19.52 -2.48 -24.55
N GLN A 30 -19.37 -3.00 -23.34
CA GLN A 30 -18.54 -4.20 -23.08
C GLN A 30 -19.06 -5.43 -23.84
N ILE A 31 -20.38 -5.66 -23.83
CA ILE A 31 -20.98 -6.78 -24.59
C ILE A 31 -20.74 -6.59 -26.09
N ALA A 32 -20.84 -5.36 -26.60
CA ALA A 32 -20.57 -5.05 -28.00
C ALA A 32 -19.10 -5.31 -28.37
N ALA A 33 -18.16 -4.87 -27.54
CA ALA A 33 -16.73 -5.12 -27.73
C ALA A 33 -16.41 -6.63 -27.72
N SER A 34 -16.97 -7.37 -26.76
CA SER A 34 -16.88 -8.83 -26.68
C SER A 34 -17.40 -9.53 -27.95
N ILE A 35 -18.52 -9.05 -28.53
CA ILE A 35 -19.05 -9.59 -29.80
C ILE A 35 -18.13 -9.28 -30.98
N VAL A 36 -17.49 -8.12 -31.01
CA VAL A 36 -16.53 -7.76 -32.08
C VAL A 36 -15.30 -8.65 -32.01
N GLU A 37 -14.78 -8.90 -30.81
CA GLU A 37 -13.56 -9.69 -30.59
C GLU A 37 -13.79 -11.19 -30.79
N PHE A 38 -14.71 -11.76 -30.02
CA PHE A 38 -14.91 -13.22 -29.96
C PHE A 38 -15.96 -13.71 -30.97
N GLY A 39 -16.62 -12.80 -31.68
CA GLY A 39 -17.79 -13.11 -32.47
C GLY A 39 -19.02 -13.42 -31.60
N TRP A 40 -20.08 -13.90 -32.25
CA TRP A 40 -21.32 -14.22 -31.54
C TRP A 40 -21.28 -15.62 -30.92
N THR A 41 -20.87 -15.70 -29.65
CA THR A 41 -20.68 -16.98 -28.94
C THR A 41 -21.97 -17.54 -28.32
N ASN A 42 -22.92 -16.68 -27.94
CA ASN A 42 -24.12 -17.06 -27.19
C ASN A 42 -25.41 -16.51 -27.83
N PRO A 43 -26.20 -17.36 -28.54
CA PRO A 43 -27.44 -16.94 -29.19
C PRO A 43 -28.48 -16.34 -28.23
N ILE A 44 -29.34 -15.46 -28.74
CA ILE A 44 -30.48 -14.94 -27.97
C ILE A 44 -31.54 -16.04 -27.83
N LEU A 45 -32.05 -16.24 -26.62
CA LEU A 45 -33.10 -17.20 -26.37
C LEU A 45 -34.45 -16.53 -26.60
N VAL A 46 -35.25 -17.07 -27.51
CA VAL A 46 -36.56 -16.50 -27.88
C VAL A 46 -37.67 -17.50 -27.62
N ASP A 47 -38.87 -17.00 -27.38
CA ASP A 47 -40.08 -17.78 -27.49
C ASP A 47 -40.44 -18.02 -28.97
N GLY A 48 -41.38 -18.94 -29.22
CA GLY A 48 -41.85 -19.24 -30.58
C GLY A 48 -42.65 -18.13 -31.27
N THR A 49 -42.66 -16.93 -30.70
CA THR A 49 -43.28 -15.71 -31.23
C THR A 49 -42.31 -14.53 -31.25
N SER A 50 -41.00 -14.80 -31.21
CA SER A 50 -39.89 -13.82 -31.20
C SER A 50 -39.80 -12.93 -29.95
N GLY A 51 -40.49 -13.28 -28.87
CA GLY A 51 -40.31 -12.66 -27.55
C GLY A 51 -39.02 -13.12 -26.89
N ILE A 52 -38.19 -12.20 -26.43
CA ILE A 52 -36.87 -12.53 -25.83
C ILE A 52 -37.07 -13.12 -24.43
N ILE A 53 -36.54 -14.31 -24.22
CA ILE A 53 -36.45 -14.96 -22.91
C ILE A 53 -35.13 -14.55 -22.23
N ALA A 54 -34.00 -14.61 -22.93
CA ALA A 54 -32.69 -14.20 -22.41
C ALA A 54 -31.81 -13.61 -23.51
N GLY A 55 -30.90 -12.70 -23.14
CA GLY A 55 -29.99 -12.04 -24.08
C GLY A 55 -30.36 -10.60 -24.45
N HIS A 56 -31.15 -9.89 -23.64
CA HIS A 56 -31.51 -8.49 -23.89
C HIS A 56 -30.30 -7.57 -24.06
N GLY A 57 -29.26 -7.70 -23.23
CA GLY A 57 -28.00 -6.96 -23.39
C GLY A 57 -27.32 -7.21 -24.73
N ARG A 58 -27.36 -8.45 -25.26
CA ARG A 58 -26.83 -8.77 -26.59
C ARG A 58 -27.64 -8.14 -27.72
N LEU A 59 -28.96 -8.03 -27.57
CA LEU A 59 -29.77 -7.28 -28.54
C LEU A 59 -29.42 -5.79 -28.54
N LEU A 60 -29.22 -5.20 -27.35
CA LEU A 60 -28.78 -3.80 -27.23
C LEU A 60 -27.41 -3.59 -27.88
N ALA A 61 -26.46 -4.49 -27.62
CA ALA A 61 -25.13 -4.47 -28.23
C ALA A 61 -25.21 -4.64 -29.75
N ALA A 62 -26.03 -5.57 -30.25
CA ALA A 62 -26.24 -5.76 -31.69
C ALA A 62 -26.78 -4.50 -32.39
N ARG A 63 -27.69 -3.78 -31.71
CA ARG A 63 -28.20 -2.49 -32.20
C ARG A 63 -27.11 -1.42 -32.23
N GLN A 64 -26.29 -1.35 -31.18
CA GLN A 64 -25.15 -0.42 -31.12
C GLN A 64 -24.13 -0.71 -32.23
N LEU A 65 -23.92 -1.99 -32.56
CA LEU A 65 -23.03 -2.44 -33.65
C LEU A 65 -23.66 -2.33 -35.05
N GLY A 66 -24.95 -1.99 -35.17
CA GLY A 66 -25.65 -1.89 -36.45
C GLY A 66 -25.85 -3.22 -37.18
N LEU A 67 -25.93 -4.34 -36.45
CA LEU A 67 -26.15 -5.66 -37.03
C LEU A 67 -27.59 -5.83 -37.53
N ALA A 68 -27.76 -6.36 -38.73
CA ALA A 68 -29.09 -6.59 -39.30
C ALA A 68 -29.77 -7.87 -38.78
N GLN A 69 -28.98 -8.90 -38.46
CA GLN A 69 -29.47 -10.18 -37.97
C GLN A 69 -28.59 -10.69 -36.82
N VAL A 70 -29.21 -11.48 -35.94
CA VAL A 70 -28.55 -12.09 -34.78
C VAL A 70 -28.95 -13.57 -34.66
N PRO A 71 -28.06 -14.44 -34.17
CA PRO A 71 -28.38 -15.83 -33.93
C PRO A 71 -29.30 -15.96 -32.72
N VAL A 72 -30.32 -16.79 -32.88
CA VAL A 72 -31.32 -17.10 -31.86
C VAL A 72 -31.48 -18.60 -31.68
N ILE A 73 -31.92 -19.02 -30.49
CA ILE A 73 -32.43 -20.37 -30.23
C ILE A 73 -33.88 -20.24 -29.77
N GLU A 74 -34.77 -20.97 -30.44
CA GLU A 74 -36.19 -20.97 -30.11
C GLU A 74 -36.54 -22.00 -29.03
N LEU A 75 -37.14 -21.53 -27.93
CA LEU A 75 -37.60 -22.34 -26.81
C LEU A 75 -39.11 -22.57 -26.85
N ALA A 76 -39.65 -22.94 -28.03
CA ALA A 76 -41.09 -23.18 -28.23
C ALA A 76 -41.65 -24.29 -27.34
N HIS A 77 -40.82 -25.25 -26.96
CA HIS A 77 -41.19 -26.39 -26.13
C HIS A 77 -41.49 -26.02 -24.67
N LEU A 78 -41.07 -24.84 -24.21
CA LEU A 78 -41.34 -24.39 -22.84
C LEU A 78 -42.78 -23.87 -22.70
N THR A 79 -43.47 -24.31 -21.66
CA THR A 79 -44.76 -23.73 -21.27
C THR A 79 -44.59 -22.26 -20.84
N PRO A 80 -45.65 -21.43 -20.86
CA PRO A 80 -45.57 -20.05 -20.41
C PRO A 80 -45.03 -19.89 -18.97
N ALA A 81 -45.34 -20.85 -18.08
CA ALA A 81 -44.81 -20.85 -16.72
C ALA A 81 -43.30 -21.15 -16.68
N GLN A 82 -42.85 -22.15 -17.45
CA GLN A 82 -41.42 -22.49 -17.56
C GLN A 82 -40.60 -21.35 -18.17
N LYS A 83 -41.12 -20.65 -19.18
CA LYS A 83 -40.47 -19.47 -19.75
C LYS A 83 -40.21 -18.41 -18.69
N ARG A 84 -41.24 -18.02 -17.91
CA ARG A 84 -41.10 -17.04 -16.82
C ARG A 84 -40.13 -17.50 -15.73
N ALA A 85 -40.18 -18.77 -15.34
CA ALA A 85 -39.27 -19.34 -14.36
C ALA A 85 -37.82 -19.30 -14.86
N TYR A 86 -37.60 -19.61 -16.14
CA TYR A 86 -36.29 -19.61 -16.75
C TYR A 86 -35.67 -18.20 -16.82
N VAL A 87 -36.45 -17.15 -17.12
CA VAL A 87 -35.98 -15.75 -17.06
C VAL A 87 -35.39 -15.42 -15.68
N ILE A 88 -36.03 -15.89 -14.61
CA ILE A 88 -35.55 -15.65 -13.23
C ILE A 88 -34.31 -16.51 -12.95
N ALA A 89 -34.36 -17.79 -13.33
CA ALA A 89 -33.28 -18.74 -13.09
C ALA A 89 -31.98 -18.33 -13.82
N ASP A 90 -32.05 -17.94 -15.09
CA ASP A 90 -30.90 -17.52 -15.90
C ASP A 90 -30.17 -16.33 -15.27
N ASN A 91 -30.93 -15.34 -14.79
CA ASN A 91 -30.37 -14.19 -14.11
C ASN A 91 -29.77 -14.56 -12.75
N ARG A 92 -30.48 -15.36 -11.94
CA ARG A 92 -30.04 -15.68 -10.58
C ARG A 92 -28.89 -16.68 -10.53
N LEU A 93 -28.84 -17.64 -11.45
CA LEU A 93 -27.77 -18.64 -11.52
C LEU A 93 -26.43 -17.97 -11.88
N ALA A 94 -26.46 -16.97 -12.77
CA ALA A 94 -25.28 -16.16 -13.07
C ALA A 94 -24.80 -15.36 -11.85
N GLU A 95 -25.71 -14.80 -11.05
CA GLU A 95 -25.37 -14.06 -9.81
C GLU A 95 -24.86 -14.97 -8.66
N ASN A 96 -25.27 -16.23 -8.64
CA ASN A 96 -24.88 -17.16 -7.57
C ASN A 96 -23.51 -17.82 -7.81
N ALA A 97 -22.92 -17.64 -9.00
CA ALA A 97 -21.59 -18.14 -9.30
C ALA A 97 -20.52 -17.19 -8.71
N GLY A 98 -19.53 -17.77 -8.04
CA GLY A 98 -18.34 -17.06 -7.59
C GLY A 98 -17.12 -17.47 -8.41
N TRP A 99 -16.03 -16.74 -8.25
CA TRP A 99 -14.74 -17.08 -8.81
C TRP A 99 -13.90 -17.83 -7.79
N ASP A 100 -13.03 -18.73 -8.27
CA ASP A 100 -11.84 -19.10 -7.53
C ASP A 100 -10.81 -18.01 -7.80
N GLU A 101 -10.58 -17.14 -6.80
CA GLU A 101 -9.77 -15.93 -6.98
C GLU A 101 -8.35 -16.26 -7.39
N GLU A 102 -7.73 -17.29 -6.82
CA GLU A 102 -6.35 -17.68 -7.13
C GLU A 102 -6.18 -18.13 -8.58
N LEU A 103 -7.10 -19.00 -9.05
CA LEU A 103 -7.09 -19.44 -10.45
C LEU A 103 -7.42 -18.29 -11.41
N LEU A 104 -8.34 -17.40 -11.02
CA LEU A 104 -8.69 -16.23 -11.83
C LEU A 104 -7.49 -15.30 -12.01
N LYS A 105 -6.73 -15.01 -10.94
CA LYS A 105 -5.53 -14.19 -11.02
C LYS A 105 -4.49 -14.76 -11.98
N LEU A 106 -4.24 -16.07 -11.89
CA LEU A 106 -3.30 -16.76 -12.76
C LEU A 106 -3.71 -16.62 -14.24
N GLU A 107 -4.97 -16.89 -14.56
CA GLU A 107 -5.48 -16.77 -15.93
C GLU A 107 -5.43 -15.31 -16.44
N LEU A 108 -5.78 -14.33 -15.61
CA LEU A 108 -5.68 -12.91 -15.98
C LEU A 108 -4.23 -12.49 -16.23
N ALA A 109 -3.28 -12.98 -15.43
CA ALA A 109 -1.85 -12.73 -15.63
C ALA A 109 -1.35 -13.37 -16.93
N GLU A 110 -1.73 -14.61 -17.23
CA GLU A 110 -1.36 -15.28 -18.47
C GLU A 110 -1.94 -14.58 -19.71
N LEU A 111 -3.19 -14.10 -19.64
CA LEU A 111 -3.79 -13.30 -20.73
C LEU A 111 -3.08 -11.97 -20.93
N ARG A 112 -2.70 -11.29 -19.85
CA ARG A 112 -1.90 -10.05 -19.91
C ARG A 112 -0.55 -10.29 -20.58
N ASP A 113 0.14 -11.37 -20.20
CA ASP A 113 1.45 -11.73 -20.74
C ASP A 113 1.37 -12.15 -22.21
N ALA A 114 0.20 -12.62 -22.65
CA ALA A 114 -0.13 -12.84 -24.06
C ALA A 114 -0.56 -11.57 -24.82
N GLU A 115 -0.42 -10.39 -24.22
CA GLU A 115 -0.83 -9.08 -24.76
C GLU A 115 -2.33 -9.01 -25.10
N PHE A 116 -3.18 -9.76 -24.39
CA PHE A 116 -4.63 -9.74 -24.56
C PHE A 116 -5.26 -8.51 -23.90
N ASP A 117 -6.27 -7.91 -24.54
CA ASP A 117 -7.02 -6.77 -23.99
C ASP A 117 -8.00 -7.21 -22.90
N LEU A 118 -7.61 -6.99 -21.63
CA LEU A 118 -8.38 -7.42 -20.46
C LEU A 118 -9.68 -6.62 -20.26
N ASP A 119 -9.81 -5.43 -20.86
CA ASP A 119 -11.04 -4.63 -20.77
C ASP A 119 -12.26 -5.35 -21.37
N LEU A 120 -12.00 -6.35 -22.22
CA LEU A 120 -13.00 -7.19 -22.88
C LEU A 120 -13.58 -8.29 -21.99
N LEU A 121 -12.98 -8.54 -20.82
CA LEU A 121 -13.36 -9.64 -19.93
C LEU A 121 -14.53 -9.28 -19.00
N GLY A 122 -14.96 -8.01 -19.01
CA GLY A 122 -16.11 -7.54 -18.24
C GLY A 122 -15.80 -7.20 -16.77
N PHE A 123 -14.51 -7.14 -16.42
CA PHE A 123 -14.04 -6.53 -15.18
C PHE A 123 -13.90 -5.01 -15.37
N THR A 124 -14.01 -4.26 -14.27
CA THR A 124 -13.62 -2.85 -14.23
C THR A 124 -12.10 -2.72 -14.09
N GLU A 125 -11.55 -1.55 -14.44
CA GLU A 125 -10.12 -1.26 -14.29
C GLU A 125 -9.65 -1.48 -12.84
N ASP A 126 -10.44 -1.03 -11.86
CA ASP A 126 -10.15 -1.23 -10.43
C ASP A 126 -10.17 -2.72 -10.02
N GLU A 127 -11.11 -3.52 -10.54
CA GLU A 127 -11.18 -4.96 -10.27
C GLU A 127 -10.00 -5.73 -10.89
N LEU A 128 -9.60 -5.37 -12.12
CA LEU A 128 -8.42 -5.94 -12.77
C LEU A 128 -7.16 -5.59 -12.00
N ASP A 129 -7.03 -4.33 -11.56
CA ASP A 129 -5.91 -3.89 -10.75
C ASP A 129 -5.85 -4.71 -9.46
N ASP A 130 -6.93 -4.81 -8.69
CA ASP A 130 -7.00 -5.58 -7.44
C ASP A 130 -6.70 -7.08 -7.62
N LEU A 131 -7.14 -7.68 -8.73
CA LEU A 131 -6.86 -9.08 -9.06
C LEU A 131 -5.41 -9.29 -9.54
N LEU A 132 -4.85 -8.33 -10.28
CA LEU A 132 -3.50 -8.42 -10.84
C LEU A 132 -2.41 -7.83 -9.94
N ILE A 133 -2.75 -7.34 -8.74
CA ILE A 133 -1.76 -7.03 -7.72
C ILE A 133 -1.05 -8.36 -7.39
N ASP A 134 0.23 -8.44 -7.77
CA ASP A 134 1.13 -9.47 -7.27
C ASP A 134 0.94 -9.52 -5.75
N ASP A 135 0.67 -10.70 -5.18
CA ASP A 135 0.69 -10.85 -3.73
C ASP A 135 2.10 -10.52 -3.24
N HIS A 136 2.35 -9.25 -2.97
CA HIS A 136 3.54 -8.74 -2.32
C HIS A 136 3.45 -9.06 -0.82
N SER A 137 3.08 -10.30 -0.48
CA SER A 137 3.21 -10.82 0.86
C SER A 137 4.70 -10.86 1.17
N GLY A 138 5.13 -9.98 2.07
CA GLY A 138 6.52 -9.90 2.45
C GLY A 138 7.00 -11.17 3.13
N LEU A 139 8.32 -11.32 3.20
CA LEU A 139 8.98 -12.47 3.85
C LEU A 139 8.84 -12.45 5.39
N THR A 140 8.37 -11.35 5.97
CA THR A 140 8.16 -11.15 7.41
C THR A 140 6.76 -10.59 7.68
N ASP A 141 6.35 -10.58 8.96
CA ASP A 141 5.12 -9.88 9.35
C ASP A 141 5.24 -8.38 9.01
N ASP A 142 4.18 -7.79 8.46
CA ASP A 142 4.16 -6.41 7.98
C ASP A 142 4.50 -5.41 9.09
N ASP A 143 4.08 -5.69 10.32
CA ASP A 143 4.27 -4.85 11.50
C ASP A 143 5.53 -5.25 12.31
N GLU A 144 6.33 -6.20 11.82
CA GLU A 144 7.62 -6.54 12.41
C GLU A 144 8.64 -5.41 12.21
N VAL A 145 9.36 -5.06 13.27
CA VAL A 145 10.36 -3.97 13.27
C VAL A 145 11.65 -4.48 13.89
N PRO A 146 12.78 -4.37 13.19
CA PRO A 146 14.10 -4.65 13.75
C PRO A 146 14.43 -3.75 14.95
N GLU A 147 15.22 -4.26 15.89
CA GLU A 147 15.73 -3.44 16.98
C GLU A 147 16.74 -2.39 16.47
N PRO A 148 16.65 -1.12 16.88
CA PRO A 148 17.67 -0.13 16.57
C PRO A 148 19.02 -0.52 17.19
N THR A 149 20.09 -0.28 16.44
CA THR A 149 21.45 -0.53 16.92
C THR A 149 22.04 0.74 17.54
N ASP A 150 22.99 0.58 18.47
CA ASP A 150 23.71 1.72 19.05
C ASP A 150 24.82 2.27 18.15
N HIS A 151 25.13 1.58 17.06
CA HIS A 151 26.17 1.93 16.11
C HIS A 151 25.58 2.01 14.70
N PRO A 152 24.80 3.06 14.40
CA PRO A 152 24.18 3.18 13.10
C PRO A 152 25.24 3.36 12.00
N VAL A 153 24.97 2.78 10.84
CA VAL A 153 25.81 2.94 9.64
C VAL A 153 25.42 4.18 8.85
N SER A 154 24.14 4.53 8.88
CA SER A 154 23.63 5.76 8.27
C SER A 154 24.19 7.01 8.95
N ARG A 155 24.28 8.09 8.18
CA ARG A 155 24.68 9.42 8.66
C ARG A 155 23.77 10.49 8.07
N PRO A 156 23.64 11.66 8.71
CA PRO A 156 22.92 12.80 8.12
C PRO A 156 23.38 13.08 6.69
N GLY A 157 22.43 13.22 5.78
CA GLY A 157 22.64 13.38 4.34
C GLY A 157 22.74 12.07 3.54
N ASP A 158 22.84 10.90 4.19
CA ASP A 158 22.84 9.62 3.48
C ASP A 158 21.45 9.34 2.89
N VAL A 159 21.40 9.08 1.57
CA VAL A 159 20.23 8.56 0.87
C VAL A 159 20.43 7.08 0.59
N TRP A 160 19.49 6.26 1.05
CA TRP A 160 19.41 4.84 0.74
C TRP A 160 18.38 4.57 -0.35
N ILE A 161 18.77 3.78 -1.34
CA ILE A 161 17.91 3.27 -2.40
C ILE A 161 17.49 1.85 -2.02
N CYS A 162 16.18 1.67 -1.84
CA CYS A 162 15.56 0.44 -1.40
C CYS A 162 14.61 -0.03 -2.52
N GLY A 163 15.13 -0.70 -3.54
CA GLY A 163 14.34 -1.04 -4.74
C GLY A 163 13.78 0.22 -5.41
N GLY A 164 12.44 0.34 -5.48
CA GLY A 164 11.74 1.53 -5.97
C GLY A 164 11.61 2.68 -4.94
N HIS A 165 11.98 2.44 -3.69
CA HIS A 165 11.84 3.35 -2.55
C HIS A 165 13.14 4.10 -2.26
N LYS A 166 13.03 5.20 -1.50
CA LYS A 166 14.18 5.91 -0.93
C LYS A 166 13.94 6.27 0.52
N VAL A 167 14.99 6.27 1.33
CA VAL A 167 14.99 6.91 2.66
C VAL A 167 16.22 7.80 2.82
N LEU A 168 16.01 9.04 3.26
CA LEU A 168 17.05 10.01 3.57
C LEU A 168 17.19 10.16 5.09
N CYS A 169 18.43 10.18 5.58
CA CYS A 169 18.72 10.69 6.91
C CYS A 169 18.73 12.23 6.88
N GLY A 170 17.63 12.88 7.29
CA GLY A 170 17.43 14.32 7.07
C GLY A 170 16.36 14.97 7.95
N ASP A 171 16.19 16.28 7.80
CA ASP A 171 15.26 17.12 8.54
C ASP A 171 14.02 17.48 7.71
N ALA A 172 12.84 17.07 8.20
CA ALA A 172 11.54 17.32 7.60
C ALA A 172 11.19 18.81 7.37
N THR A 173 11.95 19.73 7.94
CA THR A 173 11.77 21.18 7.77
C THR A 173 12.75 21.79 6.75
N SER A 174 13.76 21.04 6.31
CA SER A 174 14.83 21.49 5.42
C SER A 174 14.44 21.36 3.95
N SER A 175 14.46 22.47 3.20
CA SER A 175 14.25 22.43 1.74
C SER A 175 15.35 21.66 1.01
N ASP A 176 16.58 21.68 1.53
CA ASP A 176 17.73 21.00 0.92
C ASP A 176 17.59 19.48 1.02
N ASP A 177 17.02 18.98 2.11
CA ASP A 177 16.77 17.55 2.31
C ASP A 177 15.61 17.06 1.42
N TYR A 178 14.58 17.88 1.22
CA TYR A 178 13.54 17.57 0.22
C TYR A 178 14.13 17.52 -1.19
N ALA A 179 14.99 18.47 -1.56
CA ALA A 179 15.67 18.46 -2.85
C ALA A 179 16.59 17.24 -3.01
N ALA A 180 17.30 16.82 -1.95
CA ALA A 180 18.13 15.62 -1.98
C ALA A 180 17.31 14.32 -2.13
N LEU A 181 16.14 14.23 -1.49
CA LEU A 181 15.28 13.06 -1.54
C LEU A 181 14.47 12.94 -2.84
N LEU A 182 13.89 14.05 -3.30
CA LEU A 182 12.91 14.09 -4.39
C LEU A 182 13.48 14.60 -5.71
N GLY A 183 14.58 15.37 -5.68
CA GLY A 183 15.02 16.13 -6.85
C GLY A 183 13.94 17.12 -7.29
N ASP A 184 13.56 17.05 -8.56
CA ASP A 184 12.50 17.89 -9.15
C ASP A 184 11.10 17.21 -9.13
N GLU A 185 10.98 15.99 -8.57
CA GLU A 185 9.71 15.26 -8.52
C GLU A 185 8.77 15.80 -7.44
N LEU A 186 7.47 15.90 -7.75
CA LEU A 186 6.40 16.05 -6.76
C LEU A 186 5.79 14.69 -6.44
N VAL A 187 5.31 14.52 -5.21
CA VAL A 187 4.65 13.27 -4.77
C VAL A 187 3.14 13.34 -4.92
N ASP A 188 2.51 12.18 -5.11
CA ASP A 188 1.07 12.04 -5.32
C ASP A 188 0.27 12.22 -4.03
N MET A 189 0.79 11.73 -2.91
CA MET A 189 0.23 11.96 -1.58
C MET A 189 1.28 11.89 -0.48
N THR A 190 0.91 12.39 0.70
CA THR A 190 1.70 12.27 1.93
C THR A 190 0.91 11.54 2.99
N PHE A 191 1.52 10.56 3.63
CA PHE A 191 1.07 10.06 4.93
C PHE A 191 2.23 10.19 5.90
N THR A 192 2.00 10.82 7.05
CA THR A 192 3.09 11.05 8.00
C THR A 192 2.63 11.17 9.44
N ASP A 193 3.57 10.98 10.36
CA ASP A 193 3.37 10.90 11.80
C ASP A 193 4.45 11.72 12.53
N PRO A 194 4.31 13.07 12.58
CA PRO A 194 5.27 13.94 13.26
C PRO A 194 5.34 13.62 14.77
N PRO A 195 6.39 14.07 15.48
CA PRO A 195 6.43 14.00 16.94
C PRO A 195 5.24 14.73 17.58
N TYR A 196 4.82 14.31 18.77
CA TYR A 196 3.57 14.76 19.42
C TYR A 196 3.78 15.77 20.56
N ASN A 197 5.03 16.18 20.81
CA ASN A 197 5.39 17.14 21.86
C ASN A 197 5.04 16.64 23.29
N VAL A 198 5.13 15.33 23.52
CA VAL A 198 4.71 14.69 24.79
C VAL A 198 5.89 14.24 25.68
N ASP A 199 7.13 14.45 25.24
CA ASP A 199 8.38 14.07 25.91
C ASP A 199 8.43 12.59 26.36
N TYR A 200 8.22 11.68 25.41
CA TYR A 200 8.18 10.23 25.69
C TYR A 200 9.42 9.71 26.44
N SER A 201 10.60 10.34 26.28
CA SER A 201 11.86 9.95 26.92
C SER A 201 11.97 10.20 28.42
N ASN A 202 11.14 11.07 29.00
CA ASN A 202 11.39 11.59 30.36
C ASN A 202 10.61 10.88 31.46
N ASN A 203 9.95 9.75 31.17
CA ASN A 203 9.26 8.98 32.20
C ASN A 203 10.27 8.31 33.16
N PRO A 204 10.22 8.57 34.48
CA PRO A 204 11.14 7.96 35.46
C PRO A 204 11.16 6.43 35.42
N LYS A 205 10.05 5.80 35.00
CA LYS A 205 9.92 4.33 34.88
C LYS A 205 10.73 3.74 33.73
N ASP A 206 10.92 4.47 32.63
CA ASP A 206 11.69 4.00 31.47
C ASP A 206 13.20 4.17 31.69
N LYS A 207 13.60 5.21 32.44
CA LYS A 207 14.97 5.36 32.95
C LYS A 207 15.37 4.22 33.89
N LEU A 208 14.45 3.74 34.73
CA LEU A 208 14.67 2.59 35.63
C LEU A 208 14.75 1.23 34.90
N ARG A 209 14.21 1.12 33.68
CA ARG A 209 14.19 -0.12 32.88
C ARG A 209 15.31 -0.21 31.83
N GLY A 210 16.19 0.78 31.75
CA GLY A 210 17.28 0.82 30.77
C GLY A 210 16.82 0.98 29.32
N LYS A 211 15.54 1.33 29.08
CA LYS A 211 14.95 1.53 27.75
C LYS A 211 14.84 3.01 27.40
N HIS A 212 15.93 3.75 27.50
CA HIS A 212 15.96 5.19 27.19
C HIS A 212 16.04 5.41 25.67
N ARG A 213 14.89 5.58 25.01
CA ARG A 213 14.79 5.82 23.56
C ARG A 213 14.08 7.17 23.30
N PRO A 214 14.81 8.30 23.26
CA PRO A 214 14.20 9.61 23.02
C PRO A 214 13.72 9.73 21.58
N ILE A 215 12.57 10.38 21.40
CA ILE A 215 12.08 10.80 20.09
C ILE A 215 12.61 12.22 19.87
N LEU A 216 13.38 12.42 18.81
CA LEU A 216 13.89 13.75 18.46
C LEU A 216 12.73 14.69 18.14
N ASN A 217 12.84 15.96 18.56
CA ASN A 217 11.81 16.99 18.41
C ASN A 217 10.47 16.72 19.12
N ASP A 218 10.40 15.80 20.11
CA ASP A 218 9.19 15.48 20.87
C ASP A 218 9.01 16.27 22.18
N ASN A 219 9.76 17.35 22.38
CA ASN A 219 9.63 18.26 23.53
C ASN A 219 10.06 19.70 23.17
N LEU A 220 9.35 20.30 22.22
CA LEU A 220 9.60 21.66 21.72
C LEU A 220 8.78 22.73 22.46
N GLY A 221 7.85 22.34 23.33
CA GLY A 221 7.09 23.28 24.16
C GLY A 221 6.30 24.29 23.34
N SER A 222 6.64 25.58 23.44
CA SER A 222 6.02 26.67 22.68
C SER A 222 6.43 26.70 21.21
N ASP A 223 7.60 26.16 20.88
CA ASP A 223 8.17 26.24 19.53
C ASP A 223 7.59 25.16 18.61
N PHE A 224 6.82 24.23 19.16
CA PHE A 224 6.20 23.13 18.41
C PHE A 224 5.28 23.61 17.29
N GLY A 225 4.53 24.71 17.48
CA GLY A 225 3.70 25.28 16.42
C GLY A 225 4.52 25.81 15.22
N ALA A 226 5.67 26.43 15.49
CA ALA A 226 6.57 26.90 14.43
C ALA A 226 7.21 25.74 13.67
N PHE A 227 7.60 24.67 14.39
CA PHE A 227 8.06 23.43 13.79
C PHE A 227 7.00 22.79 12.87
N LEU A 228 5.76 22.63 13.35
CA LEU A 228 4.67 22.09 12.54
C LEU A 228 4.40 22.94 11.31
N HIS A 229 4.45 24.28 11.43
CA HIS A 229 4.28 25.17 10.29
C HIS A 229 5.37 24.95 9.24
N ALA A 230 6.65 24.91 9.64
CA ALA A 230 7.77 24.66 8.73
C ALA A 230 7.64 23.30 8.03
N ALA A 231 7.29 22.24 8.76
CA ALA A 231 7.05 20.92 8.17
C ALA A 231 5.86 20.94 7.19
N CYS A 232 4.73 21.57 7.56
CA CYS A 232 3.57 21.69 6.68
C CYS A 232 3.90 22.45 5.40
N GLN A 233 4.73 23.49 5.46
CA GLN A 233 5.16 24.24 4.27
C GLN A 233 5.90 23.35 3.28
N GLN A 234 6.84 22.51 3.75
CA GLN A 234 7.56 21.59 2.87
C GLN A 234 6.64 20.50 2.30
N ILE A 235 5.83 19.87 3.16
CA ILE A 235 4.86 18.82 2.76
C ILE A 235 3.90 19.36 1.68
N LEU A 236 3.27 20.51 1.92
CA LEU A 236 2.31 21.09 0.98
C LEU A 236 2.97 21.55 -0.32
N THR A 237 4.26 21.90 -0.29
CA THR A 237 5.01 22.27 -1.50
C THR A 237 5.37 21.04 -2.33
N ALA A 238 5.76 19.94 -1.68
CA ALA A 238 6.17 18.70 -2.35
C ALA A 238 5.00 17.84 -2.84
N THR A 239 3.80 18.01 -2.27
CA THR A 239 2.67 17.11 -2.48
C THR A 239 1.59 17.73 -3.35
N LYS A 240 1.29 17.08 -4.47
CA LYS A 240 0.23 17.55 -5.39
C LYS A 240 -1.17 17.12 -4.95
N GLY A 241 -1.31 15.97 -4.27
CA GLY A 241 -2.60 15.41 -3.85
C GLY A 241 -2.86 15.48 -2.34
N ALA A 242 -3.39 14.39 -1.79
CA ALA A 242 -3.86 14.35 -0.40
C ALA A 242 -2.72 14.29 0.61
N VAL A 243 -2.96 14.87 1.79
CA VAL A 243 -2.06 14.86 2.94
C VAL A 243 -2.80 14.30 4.16
N TYR A 244 -2.18 13.30 4.77
CA TYR A 244 -2.59 12.65 6.02
C TYR A 244 -1.51 12.90 7.08
N MET A 245 -1.86 13.56 8.18
CA MET A 245 -0.93 13.81 9.29
C MET A 245 -1.51 13.32 10.61
N ALA A 246 -0.99 12.22 11.13
CA ALA A 246 -1.36 11.71 12.46
C ALA A 246 -0.88 12.67 13.56
N MET A 247 -1.66 12.80 14.64
CA MET A 247 -1.30 13.68 15.75
C MET A 247 -1.92 13.24 17.08
N SER A 248 -1.36 13.69 18.20
CA SER A 248 -2.07 13.65 19.48
C SER A 248 -3.28 14.59 19.45
N SER A 249 -4.42 14.16 20.02
CA SER A 249 -5.58 15.05 20.19
C SER A 249 -5.33 16.31 21.03
N SER A 250 -4.19 16.40 21.74
CA SER A 250 -3.79 17.57 22.54
C SER A 250 -3.13 18.68 21.72
N GLU A 251 -2.74 18.40 20.47
CA GLU A 251 -2.03 19.35 19.59
C GLU A 251 -2.79 19.58 18.27
N LEU A 252 -4.07 19.17 18.20
CA LEU A 252 -4.87 19.30 16.97
C LEU A 252 -5.11 20.74 16.55
N ASP A 253 -5.31 21.63 17.53
CA ASP A 253 -5.45 23.05 17.31
C ASP A 253 -4.20 23.62 16.65
N ARG A 254 -3.03 23.32 17.21
CA ARG A 254 -1.74 23.77 16.66
C ARG A 254 -1.45 23.18 15.29
N LEU A 255 -1.71 21.88 15.08
CA LEU A 255 -1.54 21.25 13.78
C LEU A 255 -2.48 21.86 12.73
N GLN A 256 -3.76 22.05 13.05
CA GLN A 256 -4.71 22.61 12.10
C GLN A 256 -4.39 24.06 11.76
N GLU A 257 -3.97 24.85 12.75
CA GLU A 257 -3.51 26.23 12.54
C GLU A 257 -2.27 26.27 11.64
N ALA A 258 -1.25 25.48 11.96
CA ALA A 258 -0.02 25.38 11.18
C ALA A 258 -0.29 24.94 9.73
N PHE A 259 -1.12 23.92 9.53
CA PHE A 259 -1.48 23.39 8.22
C PHE A 259 -2.19 24.44 7.36
N ARG A 260 -3.16 25.17 7.94
CA ARG A 260 -3.87 26.25 7.24
C ARG A 260 -2.97 27.43 6.93
N ALA A 261 -2.14 27.85 7.89
CA ALA A 261 -1.20 28.95 7.71
C ALA A 261 -0.15 28.65 6.61
N ALA A 262 0.25 27.39 6.46
CA ALA A 262 1.12 26.94 5.38
C ALA A 262 0.42 26.85 4.00
N GLY A 263 -0.86 27.22 3.89
CA GLY A 263 -1.63 27.19 2.64
C GLY A 263 -2.42 25.89 2.41
N GLY A 264 -2.61 25.09 3.46
CA GLY A 264 -3.39 23.85 3.40
C GLY A 264 -4.89 24.08 3.55
N ARG A 265 -5.67 23.42 2.70
CA ARG A 265 -7.10 23.21 2.89
C ARG A 265 -7.33 21.98 3.78
N TRP A 266 -7.71 22.23 5.03
CA TRP A 266 -8.20 21.18 5.92
C TRP A 266 -9.59 20.71 5.49
N SER A 267 -9.81 19.38 5.45
CA SER A 267 -11.11 18.77 5.15
C SER A 267 -11.78 18.19 6.39
N THR A 268 -11.12 17.25 7.07
CA THR A 268 -11.64 16.60 8.27
C THR A 268 -10.49 16.06 9.13
N PHE A 269 -10.83 15.57 10.32
CA PHE A 269 -9.97 14.65 11.06
C PHE A 269 -10.53 13.24 10.93
N ILE A 270 -9.72 12.34 10.40
CA ILE A 270 -10.00 10.91 10.42
C ILE A 270 -9.63 10.39 11.82
N ILE A 271 -10.53 9.68 12.47
CA ILE A 271 -10.33 9.10 13.78
C ILE A 271 -9.94 7.63 13.62
N TRP A 272 -8.67 7.32 13.86
CA TRP A 272 -8.22 5.94 14.03
C TRP A 272 -8.66 5.44 15.41
N ALA A 273 -9.74 4.67 15.45
CA ALA A 273 -10.27 4.01 16.63
C ALA A 273 -9.56 2.68 16.88
N LYS A 274 -8.94 2.56 18.05
CA LYS A 274 -8.10 1.41 18.44
C LYS A 274 -8.93 0.37 19.17
N ASN A 275 -8.57 -0.90 19.05
CA ASN A 275 -9.22 -1.98 19.81
C ASN A 275 -9.06 -1.87 21.35
N LYS A 276 -8.01 -1.20 21.85
CA LYS A 276 -7.71 -1.06 23.29
C LYS A 276 -7.08 0.30 23.59
N PHE A 277 -7.43 0.88 24.75
CA PHE A 277 -6.70 2.02 25.33
C PHE A 277 -5.62 1.57 26.31
N THR A 278 -4.64 2.45 26.56
CA THR A 278 -3.68 2.26 27.65
C THR A 278 -4.22 2.94 28.91
N MET A 279 -4.22 2.21 30.04
CA MET A 279 -4.64 2.77 31.33
C MET A 279 -3.61 3.80 31.84
N GLY A 280 -4.08 5.01 32.11
CA GLY A 280 -3.33 6.10 32.72
C GLY A 280 -4.14 6.82 33.80
N HIS A 281 -3.65 7.98 34.23
CA HIS A 281 -4.26 8.77 35.31
C HIS A 281 -5.37 9.74 34.85
N ALA A 282 -5.71 9.74 33.55
CA ALA A 282 -6.75 10.61 33.00
C ALA A 282 -8.17 10.10 33.34
N ASP A 283 -9.13 11.03 33.45
CA ASP A 283 -10.55 10.71 33.66
C ASP A 283 -11.13 9.85 32.52
N TYR A 284 -10.69 10.12 31.28
CA TYR A 284 -11.01 9.34 30.09
C TYR A 284 -9.75 8.80 29.44
N GLN A 285 -9.71 7.48 29.22
CA GLN A 285 -8.59 6.82 28.57
C GLN A 285 -8.72 6.95 27.05
N ARG A 286 -7.73 7.56 26.41
CA ARG A 286 -7.77 7.82 24.97
C ARG A 286 -7.62 6.51 24.18
N GLN A 287 -8.66 6.16 23.42
CA GLN A 287 -8.72 4.96 22.58
C GLN A 287 -8.64 5.27 21.09
N TYR A 288 -8.23 6.48 20.71
CA TYR A 288 -8.11 6.85 19.31
C TYR A 288 -6.88 7.73 19.07
N GLU A 289 -6.49 7.84 17.81
CA GLU A 289 -5.59 8.88 17.30
C GLU A 289 -6.26 9.61 16.13
N PRO A 290 -6.33 10.96 16.16
CA PRO A 290 -6.78 11.75 15.03
C PRO A 290 -5.70 11.85 13.95
N ILE A 291 -6.14 11.92 12.69
CA ILE A 291 -5.31 12.12 11.50
C ILE A 291 -5.92 13.28 10.73
N LEU A 292 -5.16 14.37 10.60
CA LEU A 292 -5.56 15.48 9.74
C LEU A 292 -5.61 14.98 8.30
N TYR A 293 -6.74 15.21 7.63
CA TYR A 293 -6.89 14.99 6.19
C TYR A 293 -7.16 16.31 5.47
N GLY A 294 -6.33 16.60 4.47
CA GLY A 294 -6.40 17.84 3.70
C GLY A 294 -5.51 17.77 2.45
N TRP A 295 -5.37 18.91 1.79
CA TRP A 295 -4.49 19.07 0.62
C TRP A 295 -4.11 20.55 0.49
N ARG A 296 -3.20 20.88 -0.43
CA ARG A 296 -2.84 22.27 -0.71
C ARG A 296 -4.03 23.04 -1.28
N ASP A 297 -4.32 24.23 -0.78
CA ASP A 297 -5.41 25.03 -1.32
C ASP A 297 -5.14 25.41 -2.78
N GLY A 298 -6.17 25.33 -3.62
CA GLY A 298 -6.06 25.49 -5.07
C GLY A 298 -5.60 24.24 -5.83
N ASN A 299 -5.17 23.16 -5.17
CA ASN A 299 -4.95 21.87 -5.79
C ASN A 299 -6.22 21.00 -5.73
N ASP A 300 -6.33 20.07 -6.68
CA ASP A 300 -7.23 18.92 -6.56
C ASP A 300 -6.56 17.80 -5.76
N ARG A 301 -7.37 16.83 -5.33
CA ARG A 301 -6.87 15.56 -4.77
C ARG A 301 -7.35 14.39 -5.61
N PHE A 302 -6.51 13.37 -5.75
CA PHE A 302 -6.97 12.08 -6.23
C PHE A 302 -7.75 11.38 -5.12
N TRP A 303 -8.85 10.72 -5.48
CA TRP A 303 -9.69 9.95 -4.57
C TRP A 303 -10.36 8.81 -5.34
N CYS A 304 -10.09 7.57 -4.94
CA CYS A 304 -10.77 6.37 -5.44
C CYS A 304 -11.42 5.55 -4.31
N GLY A 305 -11.40 6.03 -3.07
CA GLY A 305 -12.16 5.41 -1.99
C GLY A 305 -13.66 5.38 -2.27
N ALA A 306 -14.35 4.34 -1.79
CA ALA A 306 -15.80 4.24 -1.93
C ALA A 306 -16.53 5.43 -1.28
N ARG A 307 -17.74 5.75 -1.76
CA ARG A 307 -18.51 6.91 -1.26
C ARG A 307 -19.04 6.76 0.17
N ASP A 308 -18.90 5.56 0.75
CA ASP A 308 -19.32 5.20 2.10
C ASP A 308 -18.14 5.09 3.08
N GLN A 309 -16.93 5.55 2.70
CA GLN A 309 -15.79 5.62 3.60
C GLN A 309 -16.05 6.62 4.73
N GLY A 310 -16.36 6.10 5.92
CA GLY A 310 -16.47 6.90 7.14
C GLY A 310 -15.12 7.47 7.60
N ASP A 311 -15.17 8.59 8.33
CA ASP A 311 -14.01 9.23 8.95
C ASP A 311 -13.64 8.62 10.30
N VAL A 312 -14.24 7.49 10.70
CA VAL A 312 -13.85 6.69 11.85
C VAL A 312 -13.36 5.33 11.37
N TRP A 313 -12.07 5.05 11.58
CA TRP A 313 -11.41 3.83 11.11
C TRP A 313 -11.10 2.91 12.28
N PHE A 314 -11.76 1.75 12.31
CA PHE A 314 -11.51 0.71 13.31
C PHE A 314 -10.38 -0.19 12.82
N ILE A 315 -9.17 0.07 13.31
CA ILE A 315 -7.97 -0.70 12.97
C ILE A 315 -7.26 -1.04 14.27
N ASP A 316 -6.90 -2.31 14.43
CA ASP A 316 -6.23 -2.78 15.63
C ASP A 316 -4.83 -2.17 15.74
N ARG A 317 -4.37 -1.95 16.98
CA ARG A 317 -2.95 -1.61 17.18
C ARG A 317 -2.11 -2.84 16.84
N THR A 318 -0.89 -2.60 16.38
CA THR A 318 0.12 -3.64 16.23
C THR A 318 0.29 -4.39 17.56
N SER A 319 0.50 -5.71 17.48
CA SER A 319 0.88 -6.49 18.66
C SER A 319 2.18 -5.91 19.24
N LYS A 320 2.24 -5.72 20.55
CA LYS A 320 3.37 -5.08 21.23
C LYS A 320 4.69 -5.75 20.85
N ASN A 321 5.43 -5.14 19.92
CA ASN A 321 6.87 -5.18 19.94
C ASN A 321 7.31 -4.00 20.82
N ASP A 322 7.99 -4.33 21.92
CA ASP A 322 8.46 -3.42 22.98
C ASP A 322 9.54 -2.41 22.48
N LEU A 323 9.65 -2.25 21.15
CA LEU A 323 10.77 -1.70 20.42
C LEU A 323 10.50 -0.28 19.88
N HIS A 324 9.24 0.02 19.54
CA HIS A 324 8.80 1.34 19.11
C HIS A 324 7.46 1.72 19.77
N PRO A 325 7.42 2.71 20.68
CA PRO A 325 6.20 3.04 21.44
C PRO A 325 5.05 3.63 20.59
N THR A 326 5.34 4.09 19.37
CA THR A 326 4.45 4.93 18.54
C THR A 326 4.17 4.40 17.13
N MET A 327 4.57 3.18 16.78
CA MET A 327 4.40 2.68 15.41
C MET A 327 2.91 2.60 15.00
N LYS A 328 2.61 3.10 13.80
CA LYS A 328 1.32 2.94 13.12
C LYS A 328 1.26 1.55 12.44
N PRO A 329 0.10 0.85 12.49
CA PRO A 329 -0.10 -0.39 11.75
C PRO A 329 0.02 -0.18 10.24
N VAL A 330 0.64 -1.11 9.51
CA VAL A 330 0.73 -1.04 8.04
C VAL A 330 -0.66 -0.94 7.40
N ALA A 331 -1.65 -1.68 7.91
CA ALA A 331 -3.02 -1.65 7.41
C ALA A 331 -3.68 -0.25 7.48
N LEU A 332 -3.29 0.58 8.45
CA LEU A 332 -3.79 1.96 8.57
C LEU A 332 -3.29 2.83 7.42
N VAL A 333 -1.99 2.74 7.13
CA VAL A 333 -1.34 3.51 6.07
C VAL A 333 -1.76 3.00 4.70
N GLU A 334 -1.85 1.69 4.53
CA GLU A 334 -2.34 1.02 3.32
C GLU A 334 -3.74 1.52 2.93
N ARG A 335 -4.66 1.64 3.90
CA ARG A 335 -6.00 2.18 3.63
C ARG A 335 -5.95 3.62 3.10
N ALA A 336 -5.08 4.47 3.66
CA ALA A 336 -4.92 5.85 3.18
C ALA A 336 -4.31 5.89 1.77
N ILE A 337 -3.29 5.07 1.51
CA ILE A 337 -2.62 4.95 0.20
C ILE A 337 -3.62 4.50 -0.86
N ARG A 338 -4.40 3.45 -0.59
CA ARG A 338 -5.40 2.92 -1.53
C ARG A 338 -6.48 3.95 -1.86
N ASN A 339 -6.90 4.76 -0.90
CA ASN A 339 -7.95 5.76 -1.13
C ASN A 339 -7.49 6.97 -1.95
N SER A 340 -6.20 7.31 -1.91
CA SER A 340 -5.68 8.61 -2.37
C SER A 340 -4.47 8.52 -3.29
N SER A 341 -4.15 7.34 -3.83
CA SER A 341 -3.10 7.14 -4.85
C SER A 341 -3.42 6.00 -5.82
N LYS A 342 -2.80 6.04 -6.99
CA LYS A 342 -2.78 4.99 -7.99
C LYS A 342 -1.54 4.10 -7.85
N THR A 343 -1.54 2.97 -8.54
CA THR A 343 -0.38 2.08 -8.66
C THR A 343 0.82 2.83 -9.25
N ARG A 344 2.03 2.59 -8.71
CA ARG A 344 3.31 3.25 -9.03
C ARG A 344 3.47 4.72 -8.62
N ASP A 345 2.46 5.32 -8.01
CA ASP A 345 2.53 6.68 -7.46
C ASP A 345 3.63 6.82 -6.40
N LEU A 346 4.09 8.06 -6.21
CA LEU A 346 5.06 8.44 -5.20
C LEU A 346 4.36 8.87 -3.92
N ILE A 347 4.75 8.25 -2.80
CA ILE A 347 4.20 8.51 -1.47
C ILE A 347 5.31 9.08 -0.58
N LEU A 348 5.07 10.25 0.01
CA LEU A 348 6.02 10.89 0.92
C LEU A 348 5.66 10.59 2.38
N ASP A 349 6.70 10.38 3.18
CA ASP A 349 6.63 10.42 4.64
C ASP A 349 7.90 11.07 5.21
N PRO A 350 7.86 12.37 5.57
CA PRO A 350 9.03 13.07 6.09
C PRO A 350 9.33 12.76 7.57
N PHE A 351 8.54 11.90 8.22
CA PHE A 351 8.74 11.43 9.59
C PHE A 351 8.72 9.90 9.60
N GLY A 352 9.68 9.31 8.88
CA GLY A 352 9.70 7.92 8.48
C GLY A 352 9.69 6.91 9.64
N GLY A 353 10.24 7.26 10.81
CA GLY A 353 10.18 6.44 12.02
C GLY A 353 10.65 5.01 11.77
N SER A 354 9.78 4.03 12.02
CA SER A 354 10.06 2.61 11.78
C SER A 354 9.82 2.14 10.34
N GLY A 355 9.44 3.01 9.41
CA GLY A 355 9.31 2.68 7.99
C GLY A 355 7.95 2.08 7.59
N THR A 356 6.90 2.23 8.39
CA THR A 356 5.57 1.68 8.09
C THR A 356 5.07 2.11 6.71
N THR A 357 5.27 3.37 6.32
CA THR A 357 4.86 3.87 5.00
C THR A 357 5.59 3.17 3.86
N MET A 358 6.88 2.81 4.05
CA MET A 358 7.63 2.07 3.02
C MET A 358 7.07 0.67 2.81
N ILE A 359 6.78 -0.06 3.89
CA ILE A 359 6.17 -1.40 3.82
C ILE A 359 4.77 -1.33 3.19
N ALA A 360 3.95 -0.35 3.59
CA ALA A 360 2.63 -0.15 2.97
C ALA A 360 2.73 0.14 1.46
N CYS A 361 3.74 0.90 1.03
CA CYS A 361 3.97 1.18 -0.39
C CYS A 361 4.42 -0.08 -1.15
N GLU A 362 5.36 -0.86 -0.60
CA GLU A 362 5.84 -2.12 -1.20
C GLU A 362 4.66 -3.05 -1.48
N LYS A 363 3.80 -3.29 -0.47
CA LYS A 363 2.61 -4.14 -0.58
C LYS A 363 1.59 -3.69 -1.62
N THR A 364 1.52 -2.39 -1.84
CA THR A 364 0.51 -1.78 -2.71
C THR A 364 1.08 -1.41 -4.08
N GLY A 365 2.33 -1.75 -4.39
CA GLY A 365 2.94 -1.38 -5.66
C GLY A 365 3.10 0.13 -5.85
N ARG A 366 3.26 0.89 -4.75
CA ARG A 366 3.60 2.32 -4.75
C ARG A 366 5.08 2.50 -4.39
N ARG A 367 5.64 3.69 -4.62
CA ARG A 367 7.04 4.00 -4.31
C ARG A 367 7.11 5.02 -3.18
N ALA A 368 7.88 4.70 -2.15
CA ALA A 368 7.98 5.54 -0.96
C ALA A 368 9.19 6.47 -1.01
N ARG A 369 9.05 7.66 -0.44
CA ARG A 369 10.11 8.65 -0.19
C ARG A 369 10.04 9.00 1.28
N LEU A 370 10.97 8.46 2.06
CA LEU A 370 11.02 8.65 3.51
C LEU A 370 12.12 9.63 3.88
N MET A 371 11.89 10.39 4.95
CA MET A 371 12.93 11.12 5.66
C MET A 371 12.87 10.76 7.14
N GLU A 372 14.02 10.52 7.76
CA GLU A 372 14.12 10.23 9.19
C GLU A 372 15.34 10.95 9.77
N LEU A 373 15.16 11.61 10.91
CA LEU A 373 16.17 12.48 11.49
C LEU A 373 17.24 11.70 12.26
N ASP A 374 16.85 10.63 12.97
CA ASP A 374 17.78 9.80 13.73
C ASP A 374 18.41 8.73 12.81
N PRO A 375 19.75 8.72 12.62
CA PRO A 375 20.41 7.69 11.85
C PRO A 375 20.12 6.25 12.32
N LYS A 376 19.83 6.05 13.61
CA LYS A 376 19.44 4.73 14.15
C LYS A 376 18.12 4.24 13.54
N TYR A 377 17.17 5.13 13.34
CA TYR A 377 15.88 4.77 12.76
C TYR A 377 15.93 4.69 11.24
N VAL A 378 16.81 5.45 10.56
CA VAL A 378 17.11 5.21 9.14
C VAL A 378 17.59 3.77 8.92
N ASP A 379 18.54 3.30 9.74
CA ASP A 379 19.00 1.90 9.71
C ASP A 379 17.86 0.89 9.95
N VAL A 380 16.91 1.21 10.85
CA VAL A 380 15.72 0.37 11.10
C VAL A 380 14.83 0.32 9.87
N VAL A 381 14.55 1.46 9.22
CA VAL A 381 13.75 1.50 7.98
C VAL A 381 14.39 0.64 6.90
N VAL A 382 15.70 0.82 6.68
CA VAL A 382 16.44 0.06 5.66
C VAL A 382 16.40 -1.43 5.96
N ARG A 383 16.74 -1.83 7.19
CA ARG A 383 16.74 -3.24 7.60
C ARG A 383 15.34 -3.86 7.48
N ARG A 384 14.30 -3.17 7.95
CA ARG A 384 12.91 -3.66 7.89
C ARG A 384 12.48 -3.93 6.46
N TRP A 385 12.81 -3.03 5.53
CA TRP A 385 12.52 -3.25 4.12
C TRP A 385 13.33 -4.39 3.51
N GLN A 386 14.63 -4.53 3.83
CA GLN A 386 15.42 -5.66 3.32
C GLN A 386 14.86 -7.00 3.82
N ASP A 387 14.47 -7.07 5.10
CA ASP A 387 13.93 -8.29 5.70
C ASP A 387 12.55 -8.63 5.09
N HIS A 388 11.69 -7.64 4.86
CA HIS A 388 10.36 -7.82 4.25
C HIS A 388 10.43 -8.16 2.76
N SER A 389 11.29 -7.48 1.98
CA SER A 389 11.38 -7.65 0.52
C SER A 389 12.38 -8.71 0.05
N GLY A 390 13.34 -9.10 0.90
CA GLY A 390 14.48 -9.96 0.54
C GLY A 390 15.53 -9.29 -0.34
N GLN A 391 15.41 -7.98 -0.62
CA GLN A 391 16.33 -7.24 -1.47
C GLN A 391 17.39 -6.49 -0.66
N ALA A 392 18.49 -6.09 -1.31
CA ALA A 392 19.56 -5.32 -0.69
C ALA A 392 19.41 -3.82 -0.99
N ALA A 393 19.49 -2.99 0.06
CA ALA A 393 19.50 -1.54 -0.06
C ALA A 393 20.92 -1.04 -0.38
N MET A 394 21.01 0.00 -1.21
CA MET A 394 22.27 0.61 -1.62
C MET A 394 22.33 2.08 -1.22
N ARG A 395 23.46 2.52 -0.68
CA ARG A 395 23.66 3.94 -0.39
C ARG A 395 23.98 4.70 -1.67
N SER A 396 23.26 5.78 -1.93
CA SER A 396 23.32 6.52 -3.20
C SER A 396 24.68 7.15 -3.49
N ILE A 397 25.46 7.50 -2.46
CA ILE A 397 26.72 8.25 -2.65
C ILE A 397 27.89 7.38 -3.13
N ASP A 398 27.93 6.12 -2.70
CA ASP A 398 29.06 5.21 -2.97
C ASP A 398 28.63 3.81 -3.47
N GLY A 399 27.33 3.55 -3.60
CA GLY A 399 26.77 2.30 -4.13
C GLY A 399 26.96 1.10 -3.21
N ARG A 400 27.45 1.29 -1.98
CA ARG A 400 27.68 0.18 -1.03
C ARG A 400 26.37 -0.32 -0.45
N THR A 401 26.28 -1.62 -0.24
CA THR A 401 25.07 -2.22 0.35
C THR A 401 24.99 -1.95 1.86
N PHE A 402 23.79 -1.96 2.42
CA PHE A 402 23.60 -1.77 3.86
C PHE A 402 24.34 -2.84 4.67
N ASP A 403 24.29 -4.10 4.22
CA ASP A 403 24.94 -5.22 4.88
C ASP A 403 26.47 -5.13 4.85
N GLU A 404 27.07 -4.61 3.77
CA GLU A 404 28.50 -4.34 3.72
C GLU A 404 28.96 -3.28 4.73
N LEU A 405 28.11 -2.27 4.99
CA LEU A 405 28.41 -1.23 5.97
C LEU A 405 28.14 -1.71 7.41
N ALA A 406 27.12 -2.56 7.60
CA ALA A 406 26.72 -3.08 8.90
C ALA A 406 27.62 -4.23 9.39
N ALA A 407 28.31 -4.93 8.48
CA ALA A 407 29.29 -5.93 8.84
C ALA A 407 30.40 -5.33 9.71
N LYS A 408 30.59 -5.88 10.92
CA LYS A 408 31.73 -5.52 11.76
C LYS A 408 33.01 -5.89 11.00
N PRO A 409 34.05 -5.03 11.00
CA PRO A 409 35.35 -5.44 10.51
C PRO A 409 35.73 -6.74 11.23
N THR A 410 36.03 -7.79 10.47
CA THR A 410 36.76 -8.92 11.04
C THR A 410 38.03 -8.32 11.64
N PRO A 411 38.44 -8.69 12.87
CA PRO A 411 39.73 -8.29 13.36
C PRO A 411 40.75 -8.96 12.44
N GLU A 412 41.19 -8.25 11.41
CA GLU A 412 42.40 -8.59 10.68
C GLU A 412 43.47 -8.76 11.73
N GLY A 413 44.07 -9.95 11.76
CA GLY A 413 45.11 -10.29 12.70
C GLY A 413 46.15 -9.19 12.65
N VAL A 414 46.25 -8.42 13.74
CA VAL A 414 47.38 -7.54 13.97
C VAL A 414 48.59 -8.47 13.98
N GLU A 415 49.26 -8.61 12.84
CA GLU A 415 50.64 -9.07 12.78
C GLU A 415 51.44 -8.06 13.59
N ARG A 416 51.57 -8.34 14.89
CA ARG A 416 52.63 -7.76 15.69
C ARG A 416 53.91 -8.34 15.11
N THR A 417 54.55 -7.58 14.22
CA THR A 417 55.97 -7.77 13.92
C THR A 417 56.75 -7.45 15.19
N CYS A 418 56.83 -8.42 16.10
CA CYS A 418 57.82 -8.42 17.15
C CYS A 418 59.12 -8.87 16.49
N GLY A 419 59.89 -7.90 15.99
CA GLY A 419 61.20 -8.15 15.42
C GLY A 419 62.17 -8.57 16.49
N VAL A 420 62.33 -9.88 16.73
CA VAL A 420 63.58 -10.48 17.20
C VAL A 420 63.70 -11.90 16.63
N GLY A 421 64.63 -12.08 15.70
CA GLY A 421 65.45 -13.29 15.57
C GLY A 421 64.78 -14.62 15.19
N GLY A 422 64.81 -14.92 13.88
CA GLY A 422 65.19 -16.23 13.34
C GLY A 422 64.33 -17.45 13.70
N LEU A 423 63.52 -17.91 12.75
CA LEU A 423 63.47 -19.28 12.20
C LEU A 423 62.20 -19.44 11.37
N THR A 424 62.37 -19.77 10.09
CA THR A 424 61.29 -20.06 9.14
C THR A 424 60.70 -21.44 9.40
N GLY A 425 59.41 -21.51 9.71
CA GLY A 425 58.65 -22.76 9.74
C GLY A 425 57.21 -22.54 9.27
N ARG A 426 56.85 -23.08 8.11
CA ARG A 426 55.46 -23.21 7.66
C ARG A 426 54.79 -24.30 8.51
N SER A 427 53.68 -23.97 9.16
CA SER A 427 52.78 -24.96 9.76
C SER A 427 51.34 -24.66 9.36
N THR A 428 50.79 -25.53 8.51
CA THR A 428 49.34 -25.68 8.31
C THR A 428 48.79 -26.44 9.52
N MET A 429 47.89 -25.85 10.31
CA MET A 429 47.19 -26.59 11.37
C MET A 429 45.70 -26.77 11.07
N SER A 430 45.38 -28.03 10.78
CA SER A 430 44.10 -28.67 10.97
C SER A 430 43.80 -28.78 12.47
N THR A 431 42.53 -28.56 12.81
CA THR A 431 41.77 -29.03 13.99
C THR A 431 42.51 -29.93 15.00
N GLY A 432 42.58 -29.49 16.26
CA GLY A 432 42.98 -30.36 17.38
C GLY A 432 42.88 -29.65 18.72
N ILE A 433 42.00 -30.16 19.59
CA ILE A 433 41.74 -29.73 20.97
C ILE A 433 43.03 -29.83 21.80
N ILE A 434 43.35 -28.80 22.59
CA ILE A 434 44.50 -28.77 23.51
C ILE A 434 43.99 -28.93 24.94
N GLU A 435 44.24 -30.09 25.54
CA GLU A 435 44.21 -30.29 27.00
C GLU A 435 45.52 -29.77 27.61
N CYS A 436 45.42 -29.03 28.72
CA CYS A 436 46.57 -28.45 29.42
C CYS A 436 47.01 -29.37 30.59
N GLU A 437 48.20 -29.95 30.50
CA GLU A 437 48.94 -30.47 31.67
C GLU A 437 50.02 -29.47 32.10
N ALA A 438 50.14 -29.26 33.41
CA ALA A 438 51.11 -28.36 34.02
C ALA A 438 52.50 -29.00 34.13
N PRO A 439 53.61 -28.25 33.93
CA PRO A 439 54.96 -28.80 34.02
C PRO A 439 55.51 -28.83 35.46
N PRO A 440 56.39 -29.80 35.80
CA PRO A 440 57.03 -29.95 37.13
C PRO A 440 58.19 -28.95 37.30
N PRO A 441 58.67 -28.64 38.52
CA PRO A 441 59.00 -29.57 39.62
C PRO A 441 58.17 -29.45 40.91
#